data_AF-A0A4Q6G0U4-F1
#
_entry.id   AF-A0A4Q6G0U4-F1
#
_cell.length_a   1.000
_cell.length_b   1.000
_cell.length_c   1.000
_cell.angle_alpha   90.00
_cell.angle_beta   90.00
_cell.angle_gamma   90.00
#
_symmetry.space_group_name_H-M   'P 1'
#
loop_
_entity.id
_entity.type
_entity.pdbx_description
1 polymer ?
#
loop_
_entity_poly.entity_id
_entity_poly.type
_entity_poly.pdbx_seq_one_letter_code
_entity_poly.pdbx_strand_id
1 'polypeptide(L)'
;MENIGGFFIPYPPLDEQREIVSHIDFKLGENEKIVSKITLEIQLLQDILRGTKLGFGARHTGETWDGADGNKTPSYTLYDAVASYTKDRWEVALNGNNLADKVYVTSCRIYGDCFYGQSRTLTATTAFHF
;
A
#
# COMPACT_ATOMS: atom_id res chain seq x y z
N MET A 1 -48.59 -29.64 6.78
CA MET A 1 -49.60 -28.69 7.29
C MET A 1 -48.97 -27.98 8.46
N GLU A 2 -48.87 -26.66 8.42
CA GLU A 2 -48.22 -25.86 9.45
C GLU A 2 -49.21 -24.81 9.95
N ASN A 3 -49.35 -24.69 11.28
CA ASN A 3 -50.32 -23.80 11.91
C ASN A 3 -49.59 -22.56 12.41
N ILE A 4 -49.81 -21.44 11.74
CA ILE A 4 -49.27 -20.13 12.13
C ILE A 4 -50.47 -19.27 12.57
N GLY A 5 -50.62 -19.08 13.87
CA GLY A 5 -51.64 -18.18 14.42
C GLY A 5 -53.10 -18.54 14.08
N GLY A 6 -53.44 -19.82 13.95
CA GLY A 6 -54.81 -20.26 13.66
C GLY A 6 -55.22 -20.19 12.19
N PHE A 7 -54.33 -19.77 11.29
CA PHE A 7 -54.55 -19.79 9.85
C PHE A 7 -53.95 -21.07 9.25
N PHE A 8 -54.79 -21.85 8.57
CA PHE A 8 -54.41 -23.13 7.98
C PHE A 8 -53.97 -22.93 6.53
N ILE A 9 -52.66 -22.96 6.30
CA ILE A 9 -52.11 -22.82 4.94
C ILE A 9 -51.96 -24.23 4.35
N PRO A 10 -52.71 -24.58 3.28
CA PRO A 10 -52.46 -25.82 2.56
C PRO A 10 -51.07 -25.75 1.94
N TYR A 11 -50.25 -26.77 2.19
CA TYR A 11 -48.97 -26.87 1.50
C TYR A 11 -49.22 -27.03 -0.01
N PRO A 12 -48.42 -26.38 -0.87
CA PRO A 12 -48.51 -26.60 -2.31
C PRO A 12 -48.22 -28.08 -2.66
N PRO A 13 -48.71 -28.59 -3.80
CA PRO A 13 -48.42 -29.96 -4.26
C PRO A 13 -46.90 -30.24 -4.31
N LEU A 14 -46.50 -31.51 -4.11
CA LEU A 14 -45.09 -31.94 -4.05
C LEU A 14 -44.27 -31.59 -5.31
N ASP A 15 -44.91 -31.54 -6.48
CA ASP A 15 -44.23 -31.19 -7.74
C ASP A 15 -43.82 -29.71 -7.78
N GLU A 16 -44.69 -28.82 -7.29
CA GLU A 16 -44.43 -27.38 -7.19
C GLU A 16 -43.30 -27.09 -6.18
N GLN A 17 -43.28 -27.84 -5.07
CA GLN A 17 -42.18 -27.75 -4.08
C GLN A 17 -40.83 -28.16 -4.69
N ARG A 18 -40.78 -29.20 -5.54
CA ARG A 18 -39.54 -29.65 -6.19
C ARG A 18 -38.98 -28.62 -7.17
N GLU A 19 -39.85 -27.97 -7.93
CA GLU A 19 -39.45 -26.91 -8.85
C GLU A 19 -38.85 -25.72 -8.08
N ILE A 20 -39.50 -25.30 -6.99
CA ILE A 20 -39.00 -24.24 -6.09
C ILE A 20 -37.62 -24.59 -5.53
N VAL A 21 -37.44 -25.81 -5.00
CA VAL A 21 -36.15 -26.26 -4.46
C VAL A 21 -35.07 -26.26 -5.55
N SER A 22 -35.38 -26.76 -6.75
CA SER A 22 -34.41 -26.78 -7.85
C SER A 22 -33.96 -25.37 -8.29
N HIS A 23 -34.89 -24.40 -8.26
CA HIS A 23 -34.57 -23.01 -8.56
C HIS A 23 -33.69 -22.38 -7.48
N ILE A 24 -33.97 -22.67 -6.21
CA ILE A 24 -33.16 -22.20 -5.08
C ILE A 24 -31.74 -22.78 -5.15
N ASP A 25 -31.59 -24.07 -5.41
CA ASP A 25 -30.28 -24.73 -5.55
C ASP A 25 -29.47 -24.12 -6.71
N PHE A 26 -30.12 -23.85 -7.84
CA PHE A 26 -29.49 -23.17 -8.96
C PHE A 26 -29.00 -21.76 -8.57
N LYS A 27 -29.84 -20.98 -7.90
CA LYS A 27 -29.49 -19.62 -7.43
C LYS A 27 -28.40 -19.62 -6.36
N LEU A 28 -28.40 -20.60 -5.46
CA LEU A 28 -27.32 -20.81 -4.49
C LEU A 28 -26.01 -21.10 -5.21
N GLY A 29 -26.01 -21.96 -6.23
CA GLY A 29 -24.82 -22.24 -7.04
C GLY A 29 -24.27 -21.02 -7.78
N GLU A 30 -25.13 -20.13 -8.29
CA GLU A 30 -24.70 -18.84 -8.87
C GLU A 30 -24.04 -17.95 -7.80
N ASN A 31 -24.66 -17.85 -6.62
CA ASN A 31 -24.16 -17.03 -5.52
C ASN A 31 -22.82 -17.55 -4.96
N GLU A 32 -22.65 -18.87 -4.81
CA GLU A 32 -21.39 -19.46 -4.34
C GLU A 32 -20.22 -19.16 -5.30
N LYS A 33 -20.46 -19.20 -6.61
CA LYS A 33 -19.47 -18.81 -7.62
C LYS A 33 -19.08 -17.34 -7.48
N ILE A 34 -20.06 -16.45 -7.25
CA ILE A 34 -19.78 -15.03 -7.03
C ILE A 34 -18.97 -14.82 -5.75
N VAL A 35 -19.37 -15.46 -4.64
CA VAL A 35 -18.70 -15.34 -3.34
C VAL A 35 -17.25 -15.83 -3.40
N SER A 36 -17.02 -16.98 -4.02
CA SER A 36 -15.66 -17.53 -4.20
C SER A 36 -14.76 -16.59 -5.01
N LYS A 37 -15.28 -16.04 -6.11
CA LYS A 37 -14.55 -15.07 -6.92
C LYS A 37 -14.17 -13.83 -6.12
N ILE A 38 -15.14 -13.20 -5.45
CA ILE A 38 -14.90 -12.00 -4.64
C ILE A 38 -13.91 -12.27 -3.50
N THR A 39 -14.03 -13.44 -2.86
CA THR A 39 -13.12 -13.84 -1.77
C THR A 39 -11.68 -13.95 -2.26
N LEU A 40 -11.46 -14.53 -3.45
CA LEU A 40 -10.12 -14.60 -4.05
C LEU A 40 -9.55 -13.21 -4.35
N GLU A 41 -10.36 -12.30 -4.89
CA GLU A 41 -9.94 -10.93 -5.16
C GLU A 41 -9.55 -10.19 -3.86
N ILE A 42 -10.36 -10.32 -2.81
CA ILE A 42 -10.08 -9.73 -1.50
C ILE A 42 -8.79 -10.32 -0.90
N GLN A 43 -8.62 -11.64 -0.97
CA GLN A 43 -7.42 -12.30 -0.43
C GLN A 43 -6.15 -11.82 -1.14
N LEU A 44 -6.20 -11.68 -2.46
CA LEU A 44 -5.09 -11.18 -3.25
C LEU A 44 -4.76 -9.73 -2.88
N LEU A 45 -5.77 -8.87 -2.75
CA LEU A 45 -5.57 -7.47 -2.34
C LEU A 45 -4.98 -7.39 -0.93
N GLN A 46 -5.46 -8.20 0.00
CA GLN A 46 -4.92 -8.24 1.36
C GLN A 46 -3.47 -8.73 1.40
N ASP A 47 -3.09 -9.72 0.60
CA ASP A 47 -1.72 -10.20 0.51
C ASP A 47 -0.78 -9.11 -0.02
N ILE A 48 -1.18 -8.45 -1.11
CA ILE A 48 -0.42 -7.31 -1.67
C ILE A 48 -0.28 -6.19 -0.63
N LEU A 49 -1.36 -5.83 0.05
CA LEU A 49 -1.34 -4.75 1.05
C LEU A 49 -0.50 -5.09 2.28
N ARG A 50 -0.52 -6.35 2.74
CA ARG A 50 0.29 -6.81 3.88
C ARG A 50 1.77 -6.88 3.55
N GLY A 51 2.10 -7.30 2.32
CA GLY A 51 3.48 -7.38 1.85
C GLY A 51 4.09 -6.04 1.47
N THR A 52 3.27 -5.05 1.12
CA THR A 52 3.75 -3.74 0.62
C THR A 52 3.95 -2.75 1.76
N LYS A 53 5.11 -2.08 1.79
CA LYS A 53 5.34 -0.90 2.62
C LYS A 53 5.71 0.27 1.71
N LEU A 54 5.03 1.39 1.88
CA LEU A 54 5.32 2.63 1.19
C LEU A 54 5.64 3.70 2.21
N GLY A 55 6.66 4.51 1.93
CA GLY A 55 7.06 5.64 2.75
C GLY A 55 7.43 6.82 1.86
N PHE A 56 7.06 8.01 2.29
CA PHE A 56 7.43 9.26 1.64
C PHE A 56 7.78 10.29 2.72
N GLY A 57 8.75 11.14 2.46
CA GLY A 57 9.21 12.15 3.40
C GLY A 57 9.79 13.38 2.72
N ALA A 58 9.83 14.48 3.46
CA ALA A 58 10.53 15.69 3.08
C ALA A 58 11.44 16.14 4.22
N ARG A 59 12.64 16.61 3.87
CA ARG A 59 13.61 17.16 4.82
C ARG A 59 13.88 18.60 4.46
N HIS A 60 13.67 19.52 5.39
CA HIS A 60 13.99 20.93 5.22
C HIS A 60 15.16 21.31 6.12
N THR A 61 16.15 21.96 5.52
CA THR A 61 17.27 22.57 6.24
C THR A 61 17.22 24.06 6.00
N GLY A 62 17.16 24.83 7.09
CA GLY A 62 17.18 26.28 7.04
C GLY A 62 18.52 26.83 6.56
N GLU A 63 18.58 28.15 6.43
CA GLU A 63 19.83 28.83 6.10
C GLU A 63 20.85 28.65 7.22
N THR A 64 22.12 28.48 6.87
CA THR A 64 23.20 28.30 7.84
C THR A 64 24.38 29.22 7.51
N TRP A 65 25.18 29.52 8.53
CA TRP A 65 26.35 30.39 8.44
C TRP A 65 27.61 29.61 8.84
N ASP A 66 28.76 30.08 8.37
CA ASP A 66 30.08 29.49 8.63
C ASP A 66 30.61 29.73 10.06
N GLY A 67 29.87 30.45 10.90
CA GLY A 67 30.23 30.77 12.28
C GLY A 67 31.09 32.02 12.46
N ALA A 68 31.49 32.68 11.38
CA ALA A 68 32.13 34.01 11.39
C ALA A 68 31.37 35.03 10.53
N ASP A 69 30.12 34.70 10.18
CA ASP A 69 29.18 35.49 9.39
C ASP A 69 29.72 35.95 8.02
N GLY A 70 30.71 35.23 7.48
CA GLY A 70 31.33 35.53 6.19
C GLY A 70 30.63 34.85 5.02
N ASN A 71 30.24 33.59 5.21
CA ASN A 71 29.63 32.75 4.18
C ASN A 71 28.27 32.21 4.63
N LYS A 72 27.26 32.38 3.77
CA LYS A 72 25.89 31.92 3.99
C LYS A 72 25.55 30.76 3.04
N THR A 73 25.06 29.66 3.60
CA THR A 73 24.49 28.56 2.83
C THR A 73 22.97 28.71 2.73
N PRO A 74 22.39 28.70 1.52
CA PRO A 74 20.95 28.86 1.34
C PRO A 74 20.16 27.67 1.89
N SER A 75 18.91 27.91 2.27
CA SER A 75 18.01 26.85 2.71
C SER A 75 17.64 25.91 1.56
N TYR A 76 17.33 24.66 1.90
CA TYR A 76 16.91 23.68 0.93
C TYR A 76 15.92 22.67 1.50
N THR A 77 15.08 22.13 0.62
CA THR A 77 14.17 21.03 0.92
C THR A 77 14.48 19.88 -0.03
N LEU A 78 14.53 18.68 0.50
CA LEU A 78 14.72 17.43 -0.24
C LEU A 78 13.51 16.53 -0.02
N TYR A 79 13.20 15.71 -1.01
CA TYR A 79 12.15 14.70 -0.96
C TYR A 79 12.75 13.32 -1.06
N ASP A 80 12.27 12.40 -0.24
CA ASP A 80 12.75 11.02 -0.16
C ASP A 80 11.54 10.07 -0.18
N ALA A 81 11.71 8.87 -0.73
CA ALA A 81 10.67 7.85 -0.72
C ALA A 81 11.27 6.45 -0.60
N VAL A 82 10.45 5.53 -0.11
CA VAL A 82 10.73 4.11 -0.06
C VAL A 82 9.50 3.32 -0.51
N ALA A 83 9.73 2.26 -1.27
CA ALA A 83 8.73 1.25 -1.57
C ALA A 83 9.36 -0.12 -1.37
N SER A 84 8.75 -0.97 -0.57
CA SER A 84 9.19 -2.35 -0.39
C SER A 84 8.02 -3.31 -0.54
N TYR A 85 8.33 -4.51 -1.01
CA TYR A 85 7.40 -5.62 -1.09
C TYR A 85 8.05 -6.87 -0.52
N THR A 86 7.41 -7.42 0.51
CA THR A 86 7.78 -8.67 1.15
C THR A 86 6.79 -9.75 0.76
N LYS A 87 7.29 -10.86 0.23
CA LYS A 87 6.51 -12.06 -0.04
C LYS A 87 7.26 -13.28 0.48
N ASP A 88 6.58 -14.06 1.31
CA ASP A 88 7.15 -15.22 2.01
C ASP A 88 8.43 -14.83 2.78
N ARG A 89 9.59 -15.30 2.31
CA ARG A 89 10.91 -15.00 2.89
C ARG A 89 11.71 -13.97 2.11
N TRP A 90 11.18 -13.48 1.00
CA TRP A 90 11.87 -12.52 0.14
C TRP A 90 11.34 -11.12 0.36
N GLU A 91 12.23 -10.15 0.42
CA GLU A 91 11.91 -8.73 0.45
C GLU A 91 12.69 -7.99 -0.63
N VAL A 92 11.98 -7.19 -1.42
CA VAL A 92 12.56 -6.27 -2.41
C VAL A 92 12.20 -4.85 -2.00
N ALA A 93 13.19 -3.98 -1.89
CA ALA A 93 13.01 -2.59 -1.51
C ALA A 93 13.68 -1.66 -2.52
N LEU A 94 13.02 -0.55 -2.81
CA LEU A 94 13.53 0.57 -3.59
C LEU A 94 13.49 1.80 -2.70
N ASN A 95 14.67 2.39 -2.48
CA ASN A 95 14.83 3.63 -1.73
C ASN A 95 15.30 4.72 -2.68
N GLY A 96 14.68 5.89 -2.60
CA GLY A 96 15.06 7.05 -3.39
C GLY A 96 15.28 8.26 -2.49
N ASN A 97 16.49 8.82 -2.55
CA ASN A 97 16.86 10.03 -1.83
C ASN A 97 17.06 11.20 -2.79
N ASN A 98 16.69 12.40 -2.34
CA ASN A 98 16.73 13.62 -3.17
C ASN A 98 16.02 13.41 -4.53
N LEU A 99 14.74 13.02 -4.49
CA LEU A 99 13.96 12.62 -5.67
C LEU A 99 13.81 13.73 -6.72
N ALA A 100 13.83 14.99 -6.29
CA ALA A 100 13.80 16.15 -7.17
C ALA A 100 15.16 16.46 -7.82
N ASP A 101 16.20 15.67 -7.52
CA ASP A 101 17.57 15.82 -8.01
C ASP A 101 18.12 17.24 -7.82
N LYS A 102 17.84 17.80 -6.63
CA LYS A 102 18.24 19.15 -6.30
C LYS A 102 19.75 19.20 -6.13
N VAL A 103 20.41 20.14 -6.79
CA VAL A 103 21.80 20.52 -6.49
C VAL A 103 21.75 21.55 -5.37
N TYR A 104 22.41 21.26 -4.25
CA TYR A 104 22.41 22.11 -3.07
C TYR A 104 23.76 22.04 -2.36
N VAL A 105 24.05 23.08 -1.58
CA VAL A 105 25.22 23.17 -0.72
C VAL A 105 24.77 22.87 0.71
N THR A 106 25.49 22.01 1.43
CA THR A 106 25.15 21.61 2.80
C THR A 106 25.72 22.58 3.82
N SER A 107 26.99 22.92 3.70
CA SER A 107 27.69 23.88 4.55
C SER A 107 28.90 24.49 3.84
N CYS A 108 29.28 25.69 4.28
CA CYS A 108 30.50 26.37 3.87
C CYS A 108 31.38 26.62 5.10
N ARG A 109 32.70 26.56 4.92
CA ARG A 109 33.69 26.94 5.93
C ARG A 109 34.03 28.42 5.83
N ILE A 110 34.64 28.95 6.90
CA ILE A 110 35.09 30.34 7.01
C ILE A 110 36.00 30.82 5.86
N TYR A 111 36.78 29.91 5.28
CA TYR A 111 37.70 30.20 4.17
C TYR A 111 37.05 30.17 2.78
N GLY A 112 35.73 29.94 2.70
CA GLY A 112 34.97 29.88 1.43
C GLY A 112 34.83 28.47 0.83
N ASP A 113 35.34 27.43 1.48
CA ASP A 113 35.18 26.05 1.02
C ASP A 113 33.74 25.56 1.29
N CYS A 114 32.97 25.36 0.23
CA CYS A 114 31.59 24.88 0.30
C CYS A 114 31.45 23.43 -0.16
N PHE A 115 30.57 22.67 0.50
CA PHE A 115 30.34 21.26 0.21
C PHE A 115 28.98 21.05 -0.43
N TYR A 116 28.97 20.38 -1.59
CA TYR A 116 27.72 19.96 -2.22
C TYR A 116 27.12 18.77 -1.45
N GLY A 117 25.79 18.78 -1.35
CA GLY A 117 25.04 17.64 -0.87
C GLY A 117 24.97 16.51 -1.89
N GLN A 118 24.50 15.34 -1.45
CA GLN A 118 24.35 14.20 -2.36
C GLN A 118 23.26 14.47 -3.41
N SER A 119 23.62 14.20 -4.67
CA SER A 119 22.68 14.10 -5.78
C SER A 119 21.66 12.97 -5.54
N ARG A 120 20.65 12.89 -6.40
CA ARG A 120 19.65 11.83 -6.33
C ARG A 120 20.32 10.45 -6.28
N THR A 121 19.93 9.66 -5.29
CA THR A 121 20.43 8.30 -5.11
C THR A 121 19.26 7.35 -5.10
N LEU A 122 19.33 6.31 -5.93
CA LEU A 122 18.33 5.23 -5.99
C LEU A 122 19.01 3.92 -5.60
N THR A 123 18.51 3.26 -4.58
CA THR A 123 19.07 2.02 -4.05
C THR A 123 18.02 0.93 -4.13
N ALA A 124 18.35 -0.16 -4.83
CA ALA A 124 17.56 -1.38 -4.85
C ALA A 124 18.20 -2.41 -3.93
N THR A 125 17.40 -3.00 -3.04
CA THR A 125 17.84 -4.02 -2.09
C THR A 125 16.98 -5.25 -2.25
N THR A 126 17.60 -6.41 -2.17
CA THR A 126 16.91 -7.70 -2.07
C THR A 126 17.42 -8.42 -0.84
N ALA A 127 16.51 -8.89 0.00
CA ALA A 127 16.81 -9.57 1.25
C ALA A 127 16.06 -10.90 1.33
N PHE A 128 16.66 -11.87 2.00
CA PHE A 128 16.06 -13.16 2.33
C PHE A 128 16.08 -13.36 3.84
N HIS A 129 14.91 -13.65 4.42
CA HIS A 129 14.72 -13.88 5.85
C HIS A 129 14.80 -15.39 6.15
N PHE A 130 15.71 -15.80 7.04
CA PHE A 130 15.97 -17.21 7.38
C PHE A 130 15.05 -17.74 8.48
#